data_AF-A0A7V3NBV5-F1
#
_entry.id   AF-A0A7V3NBV5-F1
#
_cell.length_a   1.000
_cell.length_b   1.000
_cell.length_c   1.000
_cell.angle_alpha   90.00
_cell.angle_beta   90.00
_cell.angle_gamma   90.00
#
_symmetry.space_group_name_H-M   'P 1'
#
loop_
_entity.id
_entity.type
_entity.pdbx_description
1 polymer ?
#
loop_
_entity_poly.entity_id
_entity_poly.type
_entity_poly.pdbx_seq_one_letter_code
_entity_poly.pdbx_strand_id
1 'polypeptide(L)' 'MARRRKYGLSFSWKRALGISAAKARLSRRTGIPLTRSGRQRKLGRMLGCCVFFVLLVGGLTAMAVWLMV' A
#
# COMPACT_ATOMS: atom_id res chain seq x y z
N MET A 1 -4.01 -4.52 20.00
CA MET A 1 -4.88 -3.41 19.53
C MET A 1 -6.32 -3.87 19.44
N ALA A 2 -7.21 -3.32 20.27
CA ALA A 2 -8.62 -3.72 20.34
C ALA A 2 -9.38 -3.28 19.06
N ARG A 3 -9.83 -4.24 18.25
CA ARG A 3 -10.67 -3.97 17.07
C ARG A 3 -12.10 -3.69 17.54
N ARG A 4 -12.47 -2.41 17.75
CA ARG A 4 -13.89 -2.02 17.82
C ARG A 4 -14.55 -2.35 16.48
N ARG A 5 -15.31 -3.45 16.42
CA ARG A 5 -16.21 -3.74 15.30
C ARG A 5 -17.40 -2.79 15.40
N LYS A 6 -17.27 -1.59 14.83
CA LYS A 6 -18.45 -0.81 14.44
C LYS A 6 -18.99 -1.46 13.18
N TYR A 7 -20.11 -2.16 13.27
CA TYR A 7 -20.85 -2.61 12.10
C TYR A 7 -21.46 -1.37 11.43
N GLY A 8 -20.63 -0.68 10.65
CA GLY A 8 -20.98 0.56 9.98
C GLY A 8 -21.64 0.27 8.64
N LEU A 9 -22.96 0.13 8.65
CA LEU A 9 -23.77 0.38 7.45
C LEU A 9 -23.72 1.89 7.16
N SER A 10 -22.57 2.38 6.69
CA SER A 10 -22.43 3.75 6.23
C SER A 10 -23.14 3.85 4.88
N PHE A 11 -24.42 4.25 4.92
CA PHE A 11 -25.20 4.49 3.72
C PHE A 11 -24.54 5.62 2.92
N SER A 12 -24.19 5.30 1.69
CA SER A 12 -23.64 6.25 0.73
C SER A 12 -24.36 6.08 -0.58
N TRP A 13 -24.87 7.17 -1.14
CA TRP A 13 -25.52 7.21 -2.45
C TRP A 13 -24.65 6.59 -3.55
N LYS A 14 -23.32 6.74 -3.47
CA LYS A 14 -22.37 6.14 -4.42
C LYS A 14 -22.33 4.60 -4.36
N ARG A 15 -22.77 4.01 -3.23
CA ARG A 15 -22.89 2.56 -3.03
C ARG A 15 -24.27 2.07 -3.49
N ALA A 16 -25.34 2.84 -3.23
CA ALA A 16 -26.68 2.57 -3.73
C ALA A 16 -26.76 2.64 -5.26
N LEU A 17 -26.10 3.61 -5.88
CA LEU A 17 -25.97 3.74 -7.34
C LEU A 17 -25.03 2.68 -7.98
N GLY A 18 -24.47 1.74 -7.21
CA GLY A 18 -23.65 0.64 -7.75
C GLY A 18 -22.23 1.00 -8.23
N ILE A 19 -21.86 2.28 -8.28
CA ILE A 19 -20.55 2.76 -8.75
C ILE A 19 -19.40 2.13 -7.95
N SER A 20 -19.60 1.92 -6.64
CA SER A 20 -18.61 1.27 -5.77
C SER A 20 -18.41 -0.22 -6.14
N ALA A 21 -19.49 -0.93 -6.45
CA ALA A 21 -19.45 -2.33 -6.86
C ALA A 21 -18.82 -2.50 -8.25
N ALA A 22 -19.07 -1.58 -9.18
CA ALA A 22 -18.48 -1.57 -10.51
C ALA A 22 -16.94 -1.47 -10.45
N LYS A 23 -16.39 -0.52 -9.67
CA LYS A 23 -14.94 -0.41 -9.46
C LYS A 23 -14.34 -1.68 -8.86
N ALA A 24 -15.04 -2.29 -7.91
CA ALA A 24 -14.57 -3.53 -7.28
C ALA A 24 -14.60 -4.73 -8.24
N ARG A 25 -15.59 -4.81 -9.13
CA ARG A 25 -15.65 -5.85 -10.19
C ARG A 25 -14.54 -5.64 -11.21
N LEU A 26 -14.34 -4.41 -11.67
CA LEU A 26 -13.29 -4.09 -12.63
C LEU A 26 -11.90 -4.35 -12.06
N SER A 27 -11.64 -3.96 -10.80
CA SER A 27 -10.36 -4.23 -10.12
C SER A 27 -10.08 -5.73 -9.96
N ARG A 28 -11.11 -6.57 -9.80
CA ARG A 28 -10.96 -8.04 -9.73
C ARG A 28 -10.69 -8.66 -11.10
N ARG A 29 -11.28 -8.10 -12.17
CA ARG A 29 -11.05 -8.57 -13.55
C ARG A 29 -9.67 -8.17 -14.08
N THR A 30 -9.24 -6.93 -13.82
CA THR A 30 -7.97 -6.41 -14.34
C THR A 30 -6.78 -6.68 -13.43
N GLY A 31 -7.01 -7.11 -12.17
CA GLY A 31 -5.95 -7.28 -11.17
C GLY A 31 -5.27 -5.99 -10.71
N ILE A 32 -5.67 -4.84 -11.28
CA ILE A 32 -5.07 -3.54 -11.00
C ILE A 32 -5.94 -2.82 -9.95
N PRO A 33 -5.36 -2.37 -8.82
CA PRO A 33 -6.11 -1.64 -7.81
C PRO A 33 -6.53 -0.27 -8.35
N LEU A 34 -7.82 -0.13 -8.67
CA LEU A 34 -8.41 1.13 -9.11
C LEU A 34 -8.71 2.10 -7.95
N THR A 35 -8.50 1.65 -6.71
CA THR A 35 -8.70 2.47 -5.50
C THR A 35 -7.40 3.17 -5.11
N ARG A 36 -7.51 4.42 -4.62
CA ARG A 36 -6.37 5.17 -4.10
C ARG A 36 -5.65 4.38 -3.00
N SER A 37 -6.40 3.83 -2.06
CA SER A 37 -5.86 3.02 -0.96
C SER A 37 -5.19 1.72 -1.44
N GLY A 38 -5.71 1.08 -2.48
CA GLY A 38 -5.09 -0.10 -3.08
C GLY A 38 -3.74 0.23 -3.75
N ARG A 39 -3.65 1.35 -4.48
CA ARG A 39 -2.38 1.82 -5.05
C ARG A 39 -1.37 2.15 -3.96
N GLN A 40 -1.78 2.87 -2.91
CA GLN A 40 -0.88 3.22 -1.80
C GLN A 40 -0.32 1.98 -1.10
N ARG A 41 -1.11 0.91 -0.94
CA ARG A 41 -0.60 -0.36 -0.38
C ARG A 41 0.36 -1.08 -1.33
N LYS A 42 0.13 -1.03 -2.65
CA LYS A 42 1.02 -1.64 -3.64
C LYS A 42 2.37 -0.90 -3.68
N LEU A 43 2.33 0.43 -3.76
CA LEU A 43 3.51 1.29 -3.72
C LEU A 43 4.25 1.21 -2.37
N GLY A 44 3.52 1.19 -1.26
CA GLY A 44 4.13 1.07 0.07
C GLY A 44 4.92 -0.22 0.26
N ARG A 45 4.47 -1.35 -0.31
CA ARG A 45 5.25 -2.60 -0.29
C ARG A 45 6.52 -2.50 -1.13
N MET A 46 6.45 -1.85 -2.29
CA MET A 46 7.61 -1.67 -3.17
C MET A 46 8.65 -0.74 -2.52
N LEU A 47 8.18 0.40 -2.00
CA LEU A 47 9.04 1.38 -1.33
C LEU A 47 9.68 0.82 -0.06
N GLY A 48 8.94 0.05 0.75
CA GLY A 48 9.50 -0.55 1.97
C GLY A 48 10.68 -1.48 1.68
N CYS A 49 10.62 -2.27 0.60
CA CYS A 49 11.69 -3.17 0.22
C CYS A 49 12.93 -2.41 -0.30
N CYS A 50 12.72 -1.43 -1.19
CA CYS A 50 13.82 -0.65 -1.75
C CYS A 50 14.52 0.23 -0.70
N VAL A 51 13.77 0.86 0.21
CA VAL A 51 14.34 1.70 1.26
C VAL A 51 15.20 0.88 2.22
N PHE A 52 14.76 -0.33 2.58
CA PHE A 52 15.56 -1.23 3.41
C PHE A 52 16.87 -1.63 2.73
N PHE A 53 16.82 -2.00 1.45
CA PHE A 53 18.00 -2.37 0.68
C PHE A 53 18.99 -1.21 0.51
N VAL A 54 18.50 0.00 0.21
CA VAL A 54 19.35 1.19 0.05
C VAL A 54 20.02 1.58 1.35
N LEU A 55 19.30 1.52 2.48
CA LEU A 55 19.88 1.81 3.79
C LEU A 55 20.91 0.75 4.21
N LEU A 56 20.64 -0.52 3.92
CA LEU A 56 21.54 -1.62 4.26
C LEU A 56 22.83 -1.55 3.42
N VAL A 57 22.71 -1.43 2.10
CA VAL A 57 23.88 -1.35 1.20
C VAL A 57 24.65 -0.05 1.43
N GLY A 58 23.97 1.09 1.51
CA GLY A 58 24.62 2.39 1.76
C GLY A 58 25.28 2.48 3.14
N GLY A 59 24.69 1.86 4.16
CA GLY A 59 25.29 1.77 5.49
C GLY A 59 26.56 0.92 5.50
N LEU A 60 26.55 -0.23 4.80
CA LEU A 60 27.72 -1.10 4.69
C LEU A 60 28.87 -0.45 3.91
N THR A 61 28.58 0.24 2.81
CA THR A 61 29.62 0.93 2.02
C THR A 61 30.20 2.11 2.79
N ALA A 62 29.37 2.90 3.49
CA ALA A 62 29.85 3.98 4.34
C ALA A 62 30.75 3.47 5.48
N MET A 63 30.38 2.36 6.12
CA MET A 63 31.19 1.71 7.15
C MET A 63 32.51 1.16 6.61
N ALA A 64 32.51 0.56 5.43
CA ALA A 64 33.72 0.03 4.81
C ALA A 64 34.70 1.15 4.39
N VAL A 65 34.19 2.26 3.86
CA VAL A 65 34.99 3.44 3.53
C VAL A 65 35.57 4.06 4.79
N TRP A 66 34.79 4.15 5.88
CA TRP A 66 35.27 4.67 7.16
C TRP A 66 36.35 3.80 7.80
N LEU A 67 36.34 2.49 7.56
CA LEU A 67 37.37 1.57 8.06
C LEU A 67 38.68 1.60 7.23
N MET A 68 38.61 2.07 5.98
CA MET A 68 39.77 2.19 5.07
C MET A 68 40.50 3.53 5.19
N VAL A 69 39.88 4.54 5.81
CA VAL A 69 40.45 5.87 6.08
C VAL A 69 41.00 5.90 7.50
#